data_AF-A0A1I2UMM4-F1
#
_entry.id   AF-A0A1I2UMM4-F1
#
_cell.length_a   1.000
_cell.length_b   1.000
_cell.length_c   1.000
_cell.angle_alpha   90.00
_cell.angle_beta   90.00
_cell.angle_gamma   90.00
#
_symmetry.space_group_name_H-M   'P 1'
#
loop_
_entity.id
_entity.type
_entity.pdbx_description
1 polymer ?
#
loop_
_entity_poly.entity_id
_entity_poly.type
_entity_poly.pdbx_seq_one_letter_code
_entity_poly.pdbx_strand_id
1 'polypeptide(L)'
;MKRLHIIYNVLAGLAMMLLATACYEDLGHYDYHDVNMVDVQIPETKVRMPKEEAVVVAVEPVISQTIAAKEENLVYHWMRLMAEKTVGSENVADYEPYSEGKVCNVKVEPYEPSDVGLLLIVEDTKNGTKWYKVGKVSVVKPYNPCWFVLQEQDGKGVLGAIEGTPGSFFTWPDVFGKEFGEPFPLKGKPIALSTRHAYGNSDAASMFGFFGFTANPAMMLVSESDIACYTPSTLSSKWTTESILYGPTLQGTPIKITQYKMGVAGEWLINDGKNYFSHMDGFCMPYSLRLDDNEVNITAYGSSHSWAYFYDAGNHRFLRRNVLSTGDFMSGTPRSTMSMRKYGSTWNDHPVSLQTIDSEGEIPNKFDPNAIDADLVMRDIVSGGAYGEFVYGVASVGNTNQLSIFRFSDHEGEAECAAVYNVTLPSEVKIEQARFAASYAYSNYASSG
;
A
#
# COMPACT_ATOMS: atom_id res chain seq x y z
N MET A 1 -43.57 72.63 39.46
CA MET A 1 -43.20 71.71 38.35
C MET A 1 -42.48 72.37 37.16
N LYS A 2 -42.68 73.66 36.84
CA LYS A 2 -42.03 74.32 35.67
C LYS A 2 -40.53 74.65 35.81
N ARG A 3 -39.99 74.86 37.03
CA ARG A 3 -38.56 75.20 37.24
C ARG A 3 -37.61 73.99 37.14
N LEU A 4 -38.06 72.77 37.47
CA LEU A 4 -37.23 71.55 37.38
C LEU A 4 -36.96 71.12 35.92
N HIS A 5 -37.95 71.31 35.03
CA HIS A 5 -37.82 70.95 33.61
C HIS A 5 -36.80 71.82 32.87
N ILE A 6 -36.67 73.10 33.25
CA ILE A 6 -35.70 74.01 32.62
C ILE A 6 -34.27 73.60 33.02
N ILE A 7 -34.04 73.20 34.27
CA ILE A 7 -32.72 72.74 34.74
C ILE A 7 -32.33 71.42 34.07
N TYR A 8 -33.27 70.47 33.94
CA TYR A 8 -33.04 69.21 33.21
C TYR A 8 -32.73 69.44 31.73
N ASN A 9 -33.42 70.37 31.07
CA ASN A 9 -33.16 70.69 29.67
C ASN A 9 -31.82 71.41 29.46
N VAL A 10 -31.39 72.24 30.40
CA VAL A 10 -30.07 72.89 30.36
C VAL A 10 -28.94 71.89 30.61
N LEU A 11 -29.10 70.98 31.58
CA LEU A 11 -28.14 69.91 31.86
C LEU A 11 -28.07 68.89 30.70
N ALA A 12 -29.20 68.55 30.10
CA ALA A 12 -29.25 67.70 28.91
C ALA A 12 -28.59 68.38 27.70
N GLY A 13 -28.77 69.69 27.52
CA GLY A 13 -28.10 70.47 26.47
C GLY A 13 -26.57 70.54 26.64
N LEU A 14 -26.09 70.73 27.89
CA LEU A 14 -24.66 70.71 28.21
C LEU A 14 -24.03 69.32 28.05
N ALA A 15 -24.73 68.26 28.45
CA ALA A 15 -24.30 66.89 28.24
C ALA A 15 -24.22 66.51 26.74
N MET A 16 -25.14 67.03 25.93
CA MET A 16 -25.15 66.80 24.48
C MET A 16 -24.02 67.57 23.76
N MET A 17 -23.62 68.74 24.27
CA MET A 17 -22.44 69.46 23.77
C MET A 17 -21.12 68.77 24.15
N LEU A 18 -21.02 68.17 25.35
CA LEU A 18 -19.84 67.38 25.75
C LEU A 18 -19.72 66.05 24.98
N LEU A 19 -20.85 65.44 24.58
CA LEU A 19 -20.87 64.25 23.71
C LEU A 19 -20.48 64.57 22.26
N ALA A 20 -20.70 65.81 21.79
CA ALA A 20 -20.34 66.23 20.43
C ALA A 20 -18.83 66.55 20.27
N THR A 21 -18.08 66.71 21.37
CA THR A 21 -16.61 66.89 21.34
C THR A 21 -15.84 65.60 21.56
N ALA A 22 -16.51 64.47 21.82
CA ALA A 22 -15.88 63.17 22.04
C ALA A 22 -15.59 62.39 20.73
N CYS A 23 -15.96 62.95 19.58
CA CYS A 23 -15.52 62.48 18.27
C CYS A 23 -14.60 63.54 17.65
N TYR A 24 -13.45 63.78 18.28
CA TYR A 24 -12.32 64.32 17.54
C TYR A 24 -11.82 63.16 16.68
N GLU A 25 -12.13 63.17 15.38
CA GLU A 25 -11.42 62.31 14.42
C GLU A 25 -9.94 62.66 14.55
N ASP A 26 -9.13 61.69 14.97
CA ASP A 26 -7.67 61.79 14.85
C ASP A 26 -7.37 62.00 13.36
N LEU A 27 -7.13 63.26 12.98
CA LEU A 27 -6.45 63.62 11.74
C LEU A 27 -4.99 63.19 11.90
N GLY A 28 -4.80 61.88 11.96
CA GLY A 28 -3.52 61.24 12.02
C GLY A 28 -2.79 61.58 10.74
N HIS A 29 -1.97 62.63 10.80
CA HIS A 29 -0.85 62.82 9.90
C HIS A 29 0.17 61.71 10.20
N TYR A 30 -0.22 60.46 9.93
CA TYR A 30 0.68 59.34 9.90
C TYR A 30 1.48 59.48 8.62
N ASP A 31 2.77 59.79 8.78
CA ASP A 31 3.73 59.78 7.70
C ASP A 31 3.99 58.30 7.38
N TYR A 32 3.19 57.74 6.48
CA TYR A 32 3.32 56.35 6.04
C TYR A 32 4.59 56.25 5.20
N HIS A 33 5.65 55.72 5.79
CA HIS A 33 6.83 55.30 5.06
C HIS A 33 6.63 53.86 4.59
N ASP A 34 7.04 53.56 3.36
CA ASP A 34 7.01 52.20 2.82
C ASP A 34 7.76 51.25 3.76
N VAL A 35 7.06 50.22 4.25
CA VAL A 35 7.66 49.17 5.09
C VAL A 35 8.28 48.13 4.15
N ASN A 36 9.55 47.79 4.41
CA ASN A 36 10.21 46.69 3.70
C ASN A 36 9.45 45.40 4.02
N MET A 37 8.73 44.86 3.04
CA MET A 37 8.05 43.57 3.16
C MET A 37 9.03 42.49 2.75
N VAL A 38 9.23 41.50 3.63
CA VAL A 38 10.07 40.34 3.37
C VAL A 38 9.14 39.15 3.12
N ASP A 39 9.17 38.60 1.91
CA ASP A 39 8.57 37.28 1.63
C ASP A 39 9.62 36.20 1.87
N VAL A 40 9.21 35.17 2.61
CA VAL A 40 10.06 34.07 3.05
C VAL A 40 9.51 32.77 2.48
N GLN A 41 10.33 32.07 1.71
CA GLN A 41 10.01 30.76 1.15
C GLN A 41 11.02 29.72 1.63
N ILE A 42 10.53 28.71 2.34
CA ILE A 42 11.34 27.55 2.71
C ILE A 42 11.17 26.52 1.59
N PRO A 43 12.25 26.08 0.92
CA PRO A 43 12.15 25.12 -0.17
C PRO A 43 11.67 23.76 0.34
N GLU A 44 10.92 23.04 -0.51
CA GLU A 44 10.57 21.65 -0.23
C GLU A 44 11.85 20.80 -0.14
N THR A 45 12.09 20.26 1.04
CA THR A 45 13.26 19.45 1.33
C THR A 45 12.81 18.08 1.78
N LYS A 46 13.31 17.04 1.13
CA LYS A 46 13.02 15.65 1.52
C LYS A 46 14.31 14.87 1.70
N VAL A 47 14.28 13.92 2.62
CA VAL A 47 15.38 13.01 2.90
C VAL A 47 14.83 11.61 3.03
N ARG A 48 15.56 10.64 2.51
CA ARG A 48 15.28 9.24 2.79
C ARG A 48 15.80 8.95 4.20
N MET A 49 14.94 8.40 5.06
CA MET A 49 15.32 8.10 6.45
C MET A 49 16.58 7.21 6.46
N PRO A 50 17.65 7.62 7.15
CA PRO A 50 18.84 6.79 7.25
C PRO A 50 18.55 5.51 8.02
N LYS A 51 19.27 4.43 7.68
CA LYS A 51 19.14 3.13 8.35
C LYS A 51 20.08 2.96 9.54
N GLU A 52 21.28 3.57 9.46
CA GLU A 52 22.37 3.33 10.42
C GLU A 52 22.89 4.61 11.07
N GLU A 53 23.33 5.58 10.26
CA GLU A 53 23.92 6.83 10.76
C GLU A 53 23.07 8.04 10.36
N ALA A 54 23.03 9.04 11.24
CA ALA A 54 22.29 10.27 10.98
C ALA A 54 22.77 10.98 9.72
N VAL A 55 21.82 11.57 8.99
CA VAL A 55 22.11 12.38 7.81
C VAL A 55 21.80 13.85 8.11
N VAL A 56 22.65 14.75 7.62
CA VAL A 56 22.45 16.20 7.72
C VAL A 56 21.99 16.73 6.37
N VAL A 57 20.91 17.52 6.39
CA VAL A 57 20.36 18.17 5.20
C VAL A 57 20.34 19.67 5.41
N ALA A 58 20.87 20.41 4.44
CA ALA A 58 20.87 21.87 4.46
C ALA A 58 19.52 22.41 3.94
N VAL A 59 18.89 23.29 4.70
CA VAL A 59 17.70 24.05 4.31
C VAL A 59 18.07 25.52 4.26
N GLU A 60 17.97 26.13 3.09
CA GLU A 60 18.24 27.55 2.88
C GLU A 60 16.97 28.25 2.35
N PRO A 61 16.48 29.31 3.01
CA PRO A 61 15.27 29.99 2.61
C PRO A 61 15.56 30.95 1.46
N VAL A 62 14.61 31.06 0.54
CA VAL A 62 14.62 32.11 -0.49
C VAL A 62 13.93 33.33 0.09
N ILE A 63 14.63 34.46 0.06
CA ILE A 63 14.17 35.74 0.59
C ILE A 63 13.95 36.69 -0.57
N SER A 64 12.79 37.35 -0.58
CA SER A 64 12.57 38.50 -1.44
C SER A 64 12.08 39.68 -0.61
N GLN A 65 12.52 40.88 -1.00
CA GLN A 65 12.28 42.11 -0.25
C GLN A 65 11.73 43.17 -1.20
N THR A 66 10.77 43.97 -0.74
CA THR A 66 10.17 45.02 -1.59
C THR A 66 11.06 46.24 -1.76
N ILE A 67 11.94 46.53 -0.80
CA ILE A 67 12.74 47.76 -0.78
C ILE A 67 14.24 47.46 -0.76
N ALA A 68 14.68 46.56 0.14
CA ALA A 68 16.09 46.28 0.30
C ALA A 68 16.59 45.26 -0.73
N ALA A 69 17.57 45.62 -1.56
CA ALA A 69 18.15 44.70 -2.54
C ALA A 69 19.08 43.62 -1.93
N LYS A 70 19.43 43.75 -0.64
CA LYS A 70 20.39 42.88 0.06
C LYS A 70 19.87 42.47 1.44
N GLU A 71 20.35 41.33 1.91
CA GLU A 71 19.97 40.69 3.17
C GLU A 71 20.89 41.08 4.35
N GLU A 72 21.74 42.10 4.20
CA GLU A 72 22.82 42.45 5.16
C GLU A 72 22.34 42.77 6.59
N ASN A 73 21.06 43.10 6.79
CA ASN A 73 20.47 43.41 8.10
C ASN A 73 19.51 42.33 8.60
N LEU A 74 19.42 41.20 7.90
CA LEU A 74 18.54 40.11 8.27
C LEU A 74 19.30 39.07 9.09
N VAL A 75 18.72 38.70 10.23
CA VAL A 75 19.18 37.58 11.06
C VAL A 75 18.13 36.48 11.00
N TYR A 76 18.59 35.24 10.98
CA TYR A 76 17.77 34.05 10.77
C TYR A 76 17.88 33.18 12.02
N HIS A 77 16.73 32.91 12.64
CA HIS A 77 16.61 32.00 13.76
C HIS A 77 15.74 30.83 13.36
N TRP A 78 16.33 29.64 13.35
CA TRP A 78 15.65 28.39 13.08
C TRP A 78 15.25 27.74 14.39
N MET A 79 13.97 27.41 14.47
CA MET A 79 13.38 26.66 15.58
C MET A 79 12.96 25.28 15.06
N ARG A 80 13.16 24.24 15.87
CA ARG A 80 12.72 22.86 15.59
C ARG A 80 11.46 22.56 16.38
N LEU A 81 10.52 21.88 15.74
CA LEU A 81 9.28 21.46 16.39
C LEU A 81 9.59 20.42 17.48
N MET A 82 8.99 20.59 18.66
CA MET A 82 9.11 19.61 19.74
C MET A 82 8.39 18.29 19.41
N ALA A 83 8.92 17.16 19.88
CA ALA A 83 8.51 15.81 19.45
C ALA A 83 7.01 15.48 19.62
N GLU A 84 6.31 16.06 20.61
CA GLU A 84 4.89 15.80 20.87
C GLU A 84 3.94 16.72 20.08
N LYS A 85 4.49 17.59 19.24
CA LYS A 85 3.71 18.62 18.52
C LYS A 85 3.45 18.22 17.08
N THR A 86 2.41 18.81 16.51
CA THR A 86 1.97 18.48 15.14
C THR A 86 2.77 19.29 14.12
N VAL A 87 3.31 18.61 13.11
CA VAL A 87 4.01 19.25 11.98
C VAL A 87 3.08 20.26 11.32
N GLY A 88 3.58 21.48 11.14
CA GLY A 88 2.78 22.59 10.59
C GLY A 88 2.16 23.51 11.65
N SER A 89 2.42 23.32 12.95
CA SER A 89 1.91 24.23 13.99
C SER A 89 2.35 25.68 13.73
N GLU A 90 1.40 26.61 13.82
CA GLU A 90 1.69 28.06 13.74
C GLU A 90 2.04 28.66 15.12
N ASN A 91 1.91 27.88 16.21
CA ASN A 91 2.22 28.35 17.55
C ASN A 91 3.72 28.27 17.83
N VAL A 92 4.37 29.43 18.00
CA VAL A 92 5.81 29.54 18.27
C VAL A 92 6.23 28.76 19.52
N ALA A 93 5.36 28.65 20.53
CA ALA A 93 5.65 27.92 21.77
C ALA A 93 5.75 26.40 21.58
N ASP A 94 5.38 25.87 20.41
CA ASP A 94 5.56 24.46 20.06
C ASP A 94 6.97 24.14 19.53
N TYR A 95 7.83 25.15 19.39
CA TYR A 95 9.18 25.02 18.84
C TYR A 95 10.25 25.41 19.85
N GLU A 96 11.44 24.81 19.71
CA GLU A 96 12.65 25.12 20.47
C GLU A 96 13.78 25.66 19.57
N PRO A 97 14.68 26.52 20.08
CA PRO A 97 15.81 27.03 19.30
C PRO A 97 16.68 25.89 18.75
N TYR A 98 17.05 25.97 17.47
CA TYR A 98 17.77 24.90 16.79
C TYR A 98 19.04 25.35 16.08
N SER A 99 18.99 26.42 15.27
CA SER A 99 20.15 26.93 14.54
C SER A 99 20.03 28.43 14.30
N GLU A 100 21.17 29.09 14.11
CA GLU A 100 21.25 30.48 13.67
C GLU A 100 21.94 30.57 12.31
N GLY A 101 21.65 31.64 11.57
CA GLY A 101 22.18 31.87 10.23
C GLY A 101 21.25 31.39 9.12
N LYS A 102 21.52 31.85 7.90
CA LYS A 102 20.62 31.66 6.75
C LYS A 102 20.40 30.18 6.43
N VAL A 103 21.45 29.36 6.50
CA VAL A 103 21.38 27.91 6.24
C VAL A 103 21.14 27.15 7.53
N CYS A 104 20.10 26.32 7.58
CA CYS A 104 19.83 25.40 8.67
C CYS A 104 20.30 23.98 8.31
N ASN A 105 21.20 23.43 9.11
CA ASN A 105 21.66 22.05 8.95
C ASN A 105 20.83 21.12 9.81
N VAL A 106 19.80 20.51 9.22
CA VAL A 106 18.85 19.63 9.91
C VAL A 106 19.42 18.22 9.99
N LYS A 107 19.63 17.74 11.22
CA LYS A 107 20.02 16.35 11.51
C LYS A 107 18.78 15.46 11.58
N VAL A 108 18.77 14.40 10.77
CA VAL A 108 17.73 13.36 10.74
C VAL A 108 18.35 12.04 11.20
N GLU A 109 17.80 11.51 12.28
CA GLU A 109 18.30 10.28 12.91
C GLU A 109 17.70 9.02 12.24
N PRO A 110 18.34 7.85 12.37
CA PRO A 110 17.69 6.58 12.07
C PRO A 110 16.41 6.43 12.87
N TYR A 111 15.38 5.82 12.27
CA TYR A 111 14.07 5.61 12.89
C TYR A 111 13.31 6.89 13.26
N GLU A 112 13.66 8.04 12.67
CA GLU A 112 12.89 9.29 12.84
C GLU A 112 11.39 9.03 12.53
N PRO A 113 10.50 9.27 13.51
CA PRO A 113 9.13 8.77 13.43
C PRO A 113 8.26 9.57 12.44
N SER A 114 8.63 10.82 12.15
CA SER A 114 7.84 11.77 11.36
C SER A 114 8.73 12.78 10.62
N ASP A 115 8.11 13.63 9.80
CA ASP A 115 8.76 14.82 9.24
C ASP A 115 9.35 15.71 10.35
N VAL A 116 10.47 16.39 10.07
CA VAL A 116 11.07 17.36 10.98
C VAL A 116 10.43 18.73 10.74
N GLY A 117 9.60 19.19 11.68
CA GLY A 117 8.98 20.52 11.61
C GLY A 117 9.96 21.64 11.91
N LEU A 118 9.90 22.72 11.13
CA LEU A 118 10.75 23.91 11.27
C LEU A 118 9.90 25.17 11.34
N LEU A 119 10.36 26.13 12.13
CA LEU A 119 9.89 27.51 12.09
C LEU A 119 11.09 28.42 11.88
N LEU A 120 11.09 29.18 10.80
CA LEU A 120 12.06 30.23 10.54
C LEU A 120 11.51 31.57 11.03
N ILE A 121 12.30 32.25 11.84
CA ILE A 121 12.09 33.64 12.24
C ILE A 121 13.17 34.47 11.56
N VAL A 122 12.78 35.37 10.66
CA VAL A 122 13.66 36.36 10.04
C VAL A 122 13.47 37.68 10.78
N GLU A 123 14.54 38.26 11.30
CA GLU A 123 14.53 39.53 12.03
C GLU A 123 15.32 40.59 11.25
N ASP A 124 14.71 41.76 10.99
CA ASP A 124 15.44 42.93 10.51
C ASP A 124 16.01 43.70 11.71
N THR A 125 17.32 43.68 11.87
CA THR A 125 18.01 44.29 13.01
C THR A 125 17.93 45.82 13.02
N LYS A 126 17.51 46.46 11.93
CA LYS A 126 17.35 47.92 11.87
C LYS A 126 16.15 48.43 12.65
N ASN A 127 15.05 47.68 12.63
CA ASN A 127 13.78 48.11 13.22
C ASN A 127 13.13 47.05 14.13
N GLY A 128 13.71 45.85 14.23
CA GLY A 128 13.24 44.74 15.06
C GLY A 128 12.02 44.00 14.48
N THR A 129 11.65 44.26 13.22
CA THR A 129 10.53 43.57 12.57
C THR A 129 10.86 42.10 12.38
N LYS A 130 9.89 41.21 12.65
CA LYS A 130 10.05 39.76 12.53
C LYS A 130 9.03 39.17 11.56
N TRP A 131 9.50 38.26 10.71
CA TRP A 131 8.67 37.45 9.83
C TRP A 131 8.82 35.97 10.19
N TYR A 132 7.70 35.25 10.17
CA TYR A 132 7.61 33.87 10.61
C TYR A 132 7.21 32.99 9.43
N LYS A 133 7.93 31.90 9.21
CA LYS A 133 7.61 30.93 8.17
C LYS A 133 7.73 29.51 8.69
N VAL A 134 6.63 28.77 8.63
CA VAL A 134 6.61 27.33 8.93
C VAL A 134 7.11 26.56 7.71
N GLY A 135 7.93 25.54 7.96
CA GLY A 135 8.45 24.63 6.95
C GLY A 135 8.69 23.25 7.54
N LYS A 136 9.23 22.34 6.73
CA LYS A 136 9.59 20.99 7.17
C LYS A 136 10.66 20.36 6.30
N VAL A 137 11.35 19.37 6.87
CA VAL A 137 12.07 18.35 6.11
C VAL A 137 11.22 17.09 6.10
N SER A 138 10.78 16.67 4.92
CA SER A 138 9.99 15.45 4.77
C SER A 138 10.86 14.19 4.84
N VAL A 139 10.51 13.29 5.76
CA VAL A 139 11.26 12.06 6.02
C VAL A 139 10.55 10.89 5.36
N VAL A 140 11.15 10.38 4.29
CA VAL A 140 10.61 9.23 3.55
C VAL A 140 11.20 7.95 4.12
N LYS A 141 10.35 7.12 4.75
CA LYS A 141 10.78 5.85 5.33
C LYS A 141 11.04 4.82 4.22
N PRO A 142 12.22 4.15 4.21
CA PRO A 142 12.49 3.04 3.31
C PRO A 142 11.37 2.00 3.35
N TYR A 143 10.94 1.55 2.18
CA TYR A 143 9.94 0.52 1.99
C TYR A 143 8.58 0.75 2.68
N ASN A 144 8.24 1.97 3.12
CA ASN A 144 6.98 2.25 3.79
C ASN A 144 6.50 3.72 3.71
N PRO A 145 5.31 4.00 3.16
CA PRO A 145 4.59 3.15 2.20
C PRO A 145 5.46 2.94 0.95
N CYS A 146 5.30 1.81 0.25
CA CYS A 146 6.16 1.50 -0.89
C CYS A 146 5.44 0.66 -1.93
N TRP A 147 5.70 0.97 -3.21
CA TRP A 147 5.41 0.09 -4.33
C TRP A 147 6.70 -0.62 -4.74
N PHE A 148 6.64 -1.95 -4.81
CA PHE A 148 7.70 -2.74 -5.42
C PHE A 148 7.38 -2.98 -6.89
N VAL A 149 8.40 -2.95 -7.74
CA VAL A 149 8.26 -3.16 -9.18
C VAL A 149 9.27 -4.23 -9.61
N LEU A 150 8.77 -5.40 -9.99
CA LEU A 150 9.62 -6.46 -10.54
C LEU A 150 9.77 -6.24 -12.05
N GLN A 151 11.02 -6.15 -12.48
CA GLN A 151 11.41 -5.91 -13.86
C GLN A 151 12.21 -7.09 -14.38
N GLU A 152 12.18 -7.31 -15.69
CA GLU A 152 13.10 -8.21 -16.38
C GLU A 152 14.14 -7.39 -17.14
N GLN A 153 15.41 -7.70 -16.91
CA GLN A 153 16.54 -7.18 -17.66
C GLN A 153 17.49 -8.33 -18.02
N ASP A 154 17.75 -8.52 -19.31
CA ASP A 154 18.65 -9.56 -19.83
C ASP A 154 18.34 -10.98 -19.30
N GLY A 155 17.04 -11.30 -19.19
CA GLY A 155 16.57 -12.60 -18.68
C GLY A 155 16.74 -12.80 -17.17
N LYS A 156 17.06 -11.73 -16.42
CA LYS A 156 17.17 -11.73 -14.96
C LYS A 156 16.17 -10.75 -14.34
N GLY A 157 15.78 -11.01 -13.10
CA GLY A 157 14.97 -10.07 -12.34
C GLY A 157 15.77 -8.84 -11.92
N VAL A 158 15.08 -7.71 -11.78
CA VAL A 158 15.56 -6.51 -11.08
C VAL A 158 14.40 -6.00 -10.23
N LEU A 159 14.62 -5.79 -8.94
CA LEU A 159 13.58 -5.28 -8.03
C LEU A 159 13.74 -3.78 -7.85
N GLY A 160 12.76 -3.01 -8.31
CA GLY A 160 12.65 -1.59 -8.02
C GLY A 160 11.74 -1.29 -6.82
N ALA A 161 11.89 -0.11 -6.23
CA ALA A 161 11.04 0.43 -5.18
C ALA A 161 10.68 1.89 -5.43
N ILE A 162 9.43 2.25 -5.14
CA ILE A 162 8.94 3.62 -5.08
C ILE A 162 8.47 3.84 -3.65
N GLU A 163 9.26 4.57 -2.87
CA GLU A 163 9.08 4.74 -1.43
C GLU A 163 8.48 6.10 -1.13
N GLY A 164 7.49 6.17 -0.24
CA GLY A 164 6.83 7.40 0.18
C GLY A 164 5.45 7.61 -0.44
N THR A 165 4.99 8.86 -0.42
CA THR A 165 3.66 9.27 -0.87
C THR A 165 3.75 10.17 -2.10
N PRO A 166 2.63 10.48 -2.79
CA PRO A 166 2.66 11.39 -3.94
C PRO A 166 3.31 12.75 -3.64
N GLY A 167 3.22 13.24 -2.40
CA GLY A 167 3.84 14.51 -1.98
C GLY A 167 5.34 14.43 -1.71
N SER A 168 5.90 13.25 -1.45
CA SER A 168 7.33 13.06 -1.22
C SER A 168 7.70 11.58 -1.38
N PHE A 169 8.42 11.28 -2.46
CA PHE A 169 8.86 9.91 -2.75
C PHE A 169 10.31 9.84 -3.28
N PHE A 170 10.90 8.65 -3.18
CA PHE A 170 12.14 8.25 -3.83
C PHE A 170 11.87 7.06 -4.76
N THR A 171 12.66 6.95 -5.83
CA THR A 171 12.62 5.82 -6.76
C THR A 171 13.97 5.13 -6.78
N TRP A 172 13.93 3.81 -6.74
CA TRP A 172 15.08 2.92 -6.76
C TRP A 172 14.86 1.92 -7.89
N PRO A 173 15.53 2.05 -9.04
CA PRO A 173 15.34 1.13 -10.15
C PRO A 173 15.84 -0.29 -9.85
N ASP A 174 16.92 -0.41 -9.07
CA ASP A 174 17.53 -1.66 -8.62
C ASP A 174 17.88 -1.53 -7.14
N VAL A 175 17.02 -2.07 -6.30
CA VAL A 175 17.17 -1.98 -4.86
C VAL A 175 18.28 -2.88 -4.35
N PHE A 176 18.42 -4.09 -4.89
CA PHE A 176 19.45 -5.02 -4.42
C PHE A 176 20.85 -4.51 -4.74
N GLY A 177 21.05 -4.05 -5.98
CA GLY A 177 22.35 -3.53 -6.42
C GLY A 177 22.70 -2.21 -5.72
N LYS A 178 21.72 -1.35 -5.44
CA LYS A 178 21.97 -0.04 -4.80
C LYS A 178 22.14 -0.11 -3.30
N GLU A 179 21.41 -0.97 -2.62
CA GLU A 179 21.47 -1.04 -1.15
C GLU A 179 22.46 -2.05 -0.63
N PHE A 180 22.52 -3.23 -1.25
CA PHE A 180 23.33 -4.34 -0.75
C PHE A 180 24.60 -4.54 -1.58
N GLY A 181 24.71 -3.89 -2.75
CA GLY A 181 25.79 -4.16 -3.70
C GLY A 181 25.70 -5.54 -4.33
N GLU A 182 24.54 -6.19 -4.23
CA GLU A 182 24.29 -7.56 -4.66
C GLU A 182 23.34 -7.59 -5.87
N PRO A 183 23.47 -8.57 -6.78
CA PRO A 183 22.48 -8.74 -7.84
C PRO A 183 21.13 -9.19 -7.30
N PHE A 184 20.11 -9.16 -8.15
CA PHE A 184 18.82 -9.77 -7.83
C PHE A 184 18.99 -11.26 -7.43
N PRO A 185 18.36 -11.71 -6.33
CA PRO A 185 18.74 -12.96 -5.66
C PRO A 185 18.24 -14.23 -6.34
N LEU A 186 17.27 -14.15 -7.26
CA LEU A 186 16.69 -15.33 -7.91
C LEU A 186 17.26 -15.55 -9.31
N LYS A 187 17.43 -16.82 -9.69
CA LYS A 187 17.90 -17.21 -11.01
C LYS A 187 16.75 -17.29 -12.01
N GLY A 188 17.07 -17.03 -13.27
CA GLY A 188 16.11 -17.15 -14.37
C GLY A 188 15.21 -15.92 -14.52
N LYS A 189 14.31 -16.00 -15.50
CA LYS A 189 13.41 -14.91 -15.87
C LYS A 189 12.39 -14.69 -14.75
N PRO A 190 12.12 -13.44 -14.34
CA PRO A 190 11.10 -13.16 -13.32
C PRO A 190 9.70 -13.48 -13.86
N ILE A 191 8.85 -14.02 -13.00
CA ILE A 191 7.47 -14.39 -13.32
C ILE A 191 6.49 -13.53 -12.54
N ALA A 192 6.69 -13.40 -11.22
CA ALA A 192 5.72 -12.76 -10.36
C ALA A 192 6.36 -12.07 -9.16
N LEU A 193 5.70 -10.99 -8.75
CA LEU A 193 5.87 -10.28 -7.50
C LEU A 193 4.51 -10.28 -6.81
N SER A 194 4.46 -10.66 -5.55
CA SER A 194 3.24 -10.55 -4.74
C SER A 194 3.58 -10.08 -3.34
N THR A 195 2.82 -9.11 -2.84
CA THR A 195 3.02 -8.55 -1.51
C THR A 195 1.73 -8.63 -0.73
N ARG A 196 1.82 -8.96 0.56
CA ARG A 196 0.67 -8.95 1.46
C ARG A 196 1.06 -8.35 2.79
N HIS A 197 0.25 -7.43 3.29
CA HIS A 197 0.47 -6.78 4.60
C HIS A 197 0.23 -7.75 5.77
N ALA A 198 -0.67 -8.73 5.59
CA ALA A 198 -0.94 -9.81 6.53
C ALA A 198 -0.82 -11.15 5.80
N TYR A 199 0.40 -11.68 5.71
CA TYR A 199 0.67 -13.00 5.17
C TYR A 199 0.60 -14.05 6.28
N GLY A 200 -0.43 -14.90 6.19
CA GLY A 200 -0.95 -15.74 7.26
C GLY A 200 -2.38 -15.37 7.64
N ASN A 201 -2.91 -15.97 8.70
CA ASN A 201 -4.28 -15.75 9.17
C ASN A 201 -4.25 -15.06 10.55
N SER A 202 -4.89 -13.89 10.67
CA SER A 202 -4.87 -13.06 11.88
C SER A 202 -5.58 -13.73 13.06
N ASP A 203 -6.67 -14.44 12.82
CA ASP A 203 -7.42 -15.13 13.88
C ASP A 203 -6.61 -16.31 14.43
N ALA A 204 -6.01 -17.11 13.54
CA ALA A 204 -5.10 -18.18 13.91
C ALA A 204 -3.85 -17.63 14.62
N ALA A 205 -3.30 -16.50 14.20
CA ALA A 205 -2.18 -15.86 14.89
C ALA A 205 -2.57 -15.39 16.30
N SER A 206 -3.78 -14.85 16.48
CA SER A 206 -4.31 -14.44 17.78
C SER A 206 -4.56 -15.63 18.71
N MET A 207 -5.25 -16.67 18.24
CA MET A 207 -5.65 -17.81 19.05
C MET A 207 -4.52 -18.84 19.25
N PHE A 208 -3.68 -19.04 18.24
CA PHE A 208 -2.70 -20.11 18.17
C PHE A 208 -1.27 -19.59 17.93
N GLY A 209 -1.02 -18.31 18.17
CA GLY A 209 0.30 -17.68 17.99
C GLY A 209 1.42 -18.33 18.83
N PHE A 210 1.09 -18.94 19.96
CA PHE A 210 2.05 -19.70 20.76
C PHE A 210 2.57 -20.97 20.07
N PHE A 211 1.81 -21.53 19.12
CA PHE A 211 2.30 -22.57 18.20
C PHE A 211 3.12 -21.98 17.04
N GLY A 212 3.07 -20.66 16.85
CA GLY A 212 3.87 -19.94 15.87
C GLY A 212 3.17 -19.57 14.57
N PHE A 213 1.85 -19.67 14.52
CA PHE A 213 1.07 -19.01 13.46
C PHE A 213 1.26 -17.50 13.56
N THR A 214 1.48 -16.85 12.41
CA THR A 214 1.72 -15.41 12.35
C THR A 214 0.98 -14.81 11.17
N ALA A 215 0.63 -13.53 11.25
CA ALA A 215 0.13 -12.74 10.14
C ALA A 215 1.00 -11.49 10.01
N ASN A 216 2.08 -11.60 9.23
CA ASN A 216 3.10 -10.55 9.09
C ASN A 216 3.22 -10.10 7.63
N PRO A 217 3.71 -8.89 7.35
CA PRO A 217 4.00 -8.49 5.98
C PRO A 217 4.97 -9.45 5.29
N ALA A 218 4.66 -9.88 4.07
CA ALA A 218 5.53 -10.71 3.26
C ALA A 218 5.52 -10.29 1.79
N MET A 219 6.65 -10.51 1.12
CA MET A 219 6.82 -10.33 -0.31
C MET A 219 7.34 -11.63 -0.93
N MET A 220 6.65 -12.10 -1.95
CA MET A 220 7.05 -13.25 -2.74
C MET A 220 7.66 -12.76 -4.04
N LEU A 221 8.90 -13.20 -4.29
CA LEU A 221 9.58 -13.04 -5.55
C LEU A 221 9.64 -14.40 -6.23
N VAL A 222 9.28 -14.45 -7.51
CA VAL A 222 9.19 -15.70 -8.26
C VAL A 222 9.80 -15.52 -9.64
N SER A 223 10.55 -16.53 -10.06
CA SER A 223 11.21 -16.66 -11.35
C SER A 223 10.99 -18.07 -11.90
N GLU A 224 11.38 -18.31 -13.15
CA GLU A 224 11.25 -19.63 -13.78
C GLU A 224 11.98 -20.76 -13.03
N SER A 225 13.02 -20.45 -12.26
CA SER A 225 13.82 -21.47 -11.57
C SER A 225 13.92 -21.31 -10.06
N ASP A 226 13.33 -20.25 -9.49
CA ASP A 226 13.47 -19.93 -8.08
C ASP A 226 12.24 -19.19 -7.52
N ILE A 227 12.00 -19.37 -6.22
CA ILE A 227 10.97 -18.67 -5.44
C ILE A 227 11.52 -18.33 -4.06
N ALA A 228 11.20 -17.15 -3.54
CA ALA A 228 11.59 -16.76 -2.19
C ALA A 228 10.57 -15.82 -1.54
N CYS A 229 10.48 -15.94 -0.22
CA CYS A 229 9.67 -15.10 0.65
C CYS A 229 10.58 -14.14 1.41
N TYR A 230 10.25 -12.86 1.40
CA TYR A 230 10.99 -11.78 2.04
C TYR A 230 10.13 -11.00 3.02
N THR A 231 10.77 -10.46 4.06
CA THR A 231 10.19 -9.38 4.86
C THR A 231 10.31 -8.07 4.07
N PRO A 232 9.20 -7.40 3.66
CA PRO A 232 9.27 -6.27 2.74
C PRO A 232 9.99 -5.04 3.30
N SER A 233 9.90 -4.81 4.61
CA SER A 233 10.48 -3.63 5.26
C SER A 233 12.01 -3.68 5.43
N THR A 234 12.61 -4.85 5.26
CA THR A 234 14.06 -5.07 5.42
C THR A 234 14.70 -5.74 4.22
N LEU A 235 13.89 -6.32 3.33
CA LEU A 235 14.33 -7.22 2.25
C LEU A 235 15.17 -8.40 2.75
N SER A 236 14.96 -8.83 4.00
CA SER A 236 15.56 -10.05 4.53
C SER A 236 14.79 -11.27 4.04
N SER A 237 15.50 -12.26 3.49
CA SER A 237 14.92 -13.55 3.11
C SER A 237 14.37 -14.26 4.35
N LYS A 238 13.10 -14.66 4.28
CA LYS A 238 12.42 -15.51 5.26
C LYS A 238 12.52 -16.97 4.85
N TRP A 239 12.30 -17.27 3.57
CA TRP A 239 12.39 -18.62 3.00
C TRP A 239 12.91 -18.57 1.56
N THR A 240 13.77 -19.53 1.22
CA THR A 240 14.33 -19.75 -0.12
C THR A 240 13.62 -20.90 -0.84
N THR A 241 13.92 -21.10 -2.13
CA THR A 241 13.34 -22.14 -2.99
C THR A 241 13.34 -23.51 -2.33
N GLU A 242 14.48 -23.98 -1.82
CA GLU A 242 14.64 -25.29 -1.19
C GLU A 242 13.72 -25.48 0.03
N SER A 243 13.47 -24.38 0.74
CA SER A 243 12.60 -24.36 1.92
C SER A 243 11.14 -24.11 1.61
N ILE A 244 10.79 -23.67 0.39
CA ILE A 244 9.40 -23.50 -0.03
C ILE A 244 8.96 -24.77 -0.77
N LEU A 245 9.68 -25.14 -1.83
CA LEU A 245 9.44 -26.32 -2.65
C LEU A 245 10.16 -27.54 -2.07
N TYR A 246 9.89 -27.87 -0.79
CA TYR A 246 10.48 -29.01 -0.09
C TYR A 246 10.30 -30.32 -0.87
N GLY A 247 9.07 -30.63 -1.27
CA GLY A 247 8.76 -31.86 -2.01
C GLY A 247 9.59 -32.01 -3.30
N PRO A 248 9.50 -31.06 -4.25
CA PRO A 248 10.34 -31.07 -5.46
C PRO A 248 11.83 -31.16 -5.17
N THR A 249 12.34 -30.37 -4.22
CA THR A 249 13.77 -30.33 -3.90
C THR A 249 14.27 -31.66 -3.33
N LEU A 250 13.52 -32.26 -2.39
CA LEU A 250 13.86 -33.56 -1.80
C LEU A 250 13.85 -34.69 -2.82
N GLN A 251 12.99 -34.59 -3.85
CA GLN A 251 12.87 -35.57 -4.92
C GLN A 251 13.87 -35.34 -6.06
N GLY A 252 14.64 -34.25 -6.03
CA GLY A 252 15.51 -33.85 -7.13
C GLY A 252 14.75 -33.41 -8.38
N THR A 253 13.46 -33.06 -8.24
CA THR A 253 12.63 -32.55 -9.33
C THR A 253 13.13 -31.16 -9.74
N PRO A 254 13.31 -30.90 -11.04
CA PRO A 254 13.70 -29.58 -11.52
C PRO A 254 12.73 -28.49 -11.03
N ILE A 255 13.29 -27.35 -10.63
CA ILE A 255 12.48 -26.16 -10.37
C ILE A 255 12.27 -25.45 -11.71
N LYS A 256 11.03 -25.53 -12.20
CA LYS A 256 10.55 -24.95 -13.47
C LYS A 256 9.17 -24.36 -13.24
N ILE A 257 9.15 -23.19 -12.61
CA ILE A 257 7.91 -22.49 -12.32
C ILE A 257 7.42 -21.85 -13.61
N THR A 258 6.16 -22.05 -13.96
CA THR A 258 5.56 -21.42 -15.15
C THR A 258 4.45 -20.45 -14.80
N GLN A 259 3.84 -20.62 -13.63
CA GLN A 259 2.81 -19.73 -13.11
C GLN A 259 2.91 -19.63 -11.59
N TYR A 260 2.56 -18.47 -11.07
CA TYR A 260 2.41 -18.22 -9.65
C TYR A 260 1.35 -17.15 -9.44
N LYS A 261 0.52 -17.32 -8.41
CA LYS A 261 -0.42 -16.30 -7.97
C LYS A 261 -0.77 -16.42 -6.50
N MET A 262 -0.76 -15.28 -5.81
CA MET A 262 -1.22 -15.16 -4.43
C MET A 262 -2.65 -14.58 -4.40
N GLY A 263 -3.51 -15.20 -3.60
CA GLY A 263 -4.86 -14.74 -3.29
C GLY A 263 -5.09 -14.68 -1.78
N VAL A 264 -6.30 -14.28 -1.36
CA VAL A 264 -6.64 -14.23 0.06
C VAL A 264 -6.60 -15.60 0.73
N ALA A 265 -6.95 -16.66 0.00
CA ALA A 265 -6.99 -18.04 0.48
C ALA A 265 -5.62 -18.70 0.63
N GLY A 266 -4.63 -18.24 -0.12
CA GLY A 266 -3.37 -18.96 -0.29
C GLY A 266 -2.64 -18.60 -1.58
N GLU A 267 -1.64 -19.41 -1.90
CA GLU A 267 -0.78 -19.25 -3.06
C GLU A 267 -0.85 -20.48 -3.94
N TRP A 268 -0.97 -20.27 -5.23
CA TRP A 268 -0.95 -21.31 -6.24
C TRP A 268 0.28 -21.14 -7.14
N LEU A 269 0.89 -22.25 -7.51
CA LEU A 269 1.96 -22.28 -8.50
C LEU A 269 1.97 -23.58 -9.30
N ILE A 270 2.53 -23.49 -10.50
CA ILE A 270 2.85 -24.65 -11.34
C ILE A 270 4.36 -24.82 -11.35
N ASN A 271 4.86 -25.99 -10.94
CA ASN A 271 6.27 -26.35 -11.02
C ASN A 271 6.45 -27.66 -11.82
N ASP A 272 7.22 -27.61 -12.91
CA ASP A 272 7.47 -28.74 -13.81
C ASP A 272 6.16 -29.42 -14.27
N GLY A 273 5.16 -28.60 -14.61
CA GLY A 273 3.83 -29.04 -15.06
C GLY A 273 2.88 -29.50 -13.94
N LYS A 274 3.34 -29.64 -12.69
CA LYS A 274 2.52 -30.04 -11.56
C LYS A 274 1.98 -28.85 -10.77
N ASN A 275 0.72 -28.97 -10.37
CA ASN A 275 0.00 -27.93 -9.64
C ASN A 275 0.18 -28.06 -8.12
N TYR A 276 0.53 -26.95 -7.47
CA TYR A 276 0.70 -26.88 -6.02
C TYR A 276 -0.04 -25.70 -5.41
N PHE A 277 -0.45 -25.87 -4.14
CA PHE A 277 -1.12 -24.85 -3.36
C PHE A 277 -0.59 -24.76 -1.93
N SER A 278 -0.20 -23.56 -1.50
CA SER A 278 0.09 -23.25 -0.10
C SER A 278 -1.08 -22.50 0.52
N HIS A 279 -1.43 -22.88 1.74
CA HIS A 279 -2.42 -22.15 2.52
C HIS A 279 -1.88 -20.79 2.96
N MET A 280 -2.80 -19.85 3.24
CA MET A 280 -2.45 -18.59 3.91
C MET A 280 -2.22 -18.79 5.42
N ASP A 281 -1.26 -19.66 5.77
CA ASP A 281 -0.90 -20.02 7.14
C ASP A 281 0.34 -19.29 7.67
N GLY A 282 0.98 -18.50 6.80
CA GLY A 282 2.16 -17.74 7.16
C GLY A 282 3.41 -18.61 7.22
N PHE A 283 3.45 -19.73 6.50
CA PHE A 283 4.61 -20.63 6.41
C PHE A 283 5.09 -20.95 4.97
N CYS A 284 4.35 -20.56 3.92
CA CYS A 284 4.75 -20.71 2.51
C CYS A 284 5.22 -22.12 2.16
N MET A 285 4.39 -23.14 2.38
CA MET A 285 4.72 -24.51 2.02
C MET A 285 3.59 -25.13 1.20
N PRO A 286 3.79 -25.29 -0.12
CA PRO A 286 2.76 -25.74 -1.01
C PRO A 286 2.71 -27.27 -1.08
N TYR A 287 1.51 -27.82 -1.23
CA TYR A 287 1.22 -29.24 -1.40
C TYR A 287 0.57 -29.49 -2.76
N SER A 288 0.62 -30.73 -3.28
CA SER A 288 0.02 -31.01 -4.58
C SER A 288 -1.50 -30.79 -4.57
N LEU A 289 -2.05 -30.25 -5.66
CA LEU A 289 -3.50 -30.15 -5.86
C LEU A 289 -4.06 -31.44 -6.44
N ARG A 290 -5.22 -31.89 -5.94
CA ARG A 290 -5.92 -33.10 -6.42
C ARG A 290 -7.43 -32.97 -6.40
N LEU A 291 -8.10 -33.74 -7.26
CA LEU A 291 -9.53 -34.02 -7.18
C LEU A 291 -9.71 -35.53 -7.10
N ASP A 292 -10.34 -36.03 -6.02
CA ASP A 292 -10.56 -37.46 -5.78
C ASP A 292 -9.30 -38.31 -6.04
N ASP A 293 -8.19 -37.90 -5.42
CA ASP A 293 -6.83 -38.48 -5.57
C ASP A 293 -6.16 -38.34 -6.95
N ASN A 294 -6.85 -37.81 -7.96
CA ASN A 294 -6.30 -37.59 -9.30
C ASN A 294 -5.59 -36.25 -9.41
N GLU A 295 -4.57 -36.20 -10.27
CA GLU A 295 -3.92 -34.93 -10.63
C GLU A 295 -4.86 -34.05 -11.47
N VAL A 296 -4.67 -32.74 -11.34
CA VAL A 296 -5.49 -31.72 -12.00
C VAL A 296 -4.63 -30.82 -12.89
N ASN A 297 -5.20 -30.37 -14.00
CA ASN A 297 -4.54 -29.44 -14.93
C ASN A 297 -5.09 -28.02 -14.74
N ILE A 298 -4.72 -27.41 -13.61
CA ILE A 298 -5.14 -26.04 -13.31
C ILE A 298 -4.31 -25.04 -14.12
N THR A 299 -4.97 -24.05 -14.71
CA THR A 299 -4.31 -22.97 -15.48
C THR A 299 -4.65 -21.57 -14.98
N ALA A 300 -5.58 -21.43 -14.04
CA ALA A 300 -5.89 -20.15 -13.40
C ALA A 300 -6.40 -20.35 -11.98
N TYR A 301 -6.12 -19.37 -11.11
CA TYR A 301 -6.51 -19.35 -9.71
C TYR A 301 -6.96 -17.95 -9.28
N GLY A 302 -7.97 -17.89 -8.42
CA GLY A 302 -8.41 -16.70 -7.71
C GLY A 302 -9.20 -17.09 -6.47
N SER A 303 -9.50 -16.13 -5.59
CA SER A 303 -10.17 -16.45 -4.33
C SER A 303 -10.96 -15.27 -3.77
N SER A 304 -12.11 -15.56 -3.19
CA SER A 304 -12.86 -14.67 -2.29
C SER A 304 -12.52 -15.01 -0.82
N HIS A 305 -13.24 -14.38 0.11
CA HIS A 305 -13.10 -14.67 1.54
C HIS A 305 -13.50 -16.11 1.91
N SER A 306 -14.48 -16.68 1.22
CA SER A 306 -15.01 -18.00 1.56
C SER A 306 -14.46 -19.11 0.66
N TRP A 307 -14.10 -18.79 -0.59
CA TRP A 307 -13.74 -19.80 -1.58
C TRP A 307 -12.44 -19.49 -2.33
N ALA A 308 -11.68 -20.54 -2.61
CA ALA A 308 -10.64 -20.54 -3.62
C ALA A 308 -11.16 -21.24 -4.88
N TYR A 309 -11.07 -20.59 -6.02
CA TYR A 309 -11.51 -21.07 -7.33
C TYR A 309 -10.32 -21.37 -8.24
N PHE A 310 -10.44 -22.44 -9.00
CA PHE A 310 -9.42 -22.95 -9.91
C PHE A 310 -10.08 -23.31 -11.23
N TYR A 311 -9.43 -23.03 -12.36
CA TYR A 311 -9.90 -23.51 -13.67
C TYR A 311 -9.08 -24.72 -14.12
N ASP A 312 -9.75 -25.87 -14.25
CA ASP A 312 -9.20 -27.12 -14.76
C ASP A 312 -9.37 -27.16 -16.28
N ALA A 313 -8.32 -26.74 -16.99
CA ALA A 313 -8.34 -26.64 -18.44
C ALA A 313 -8.45 -27.99 -19.15
N GLY A 314 -8.01 -29.08 -18.49
CA GLY A 314 -8.09 -30.43 -19.08
C GLY A 314 -9.52 -30.95 -19.17
N ASN A 315 -10.41 -30.48 -18.30
CA ASN A 315 -11.81 -30.91 -18.24
C ASN A 315 -12.80 -29.76 -18.50
N HIS A 316 -12.31 -28.59 -18.90
CA HIS A 316 -13.10 -27.39 -19.18
C HIS A 316 -14.12 -27.05 -18.07
N ARG A 317 -13.63 -26.96 -16.83
CA ARG A 317 -14.48 -26.72 -15.65
C ARG A 317 -13.81 -25.85 -14.60
N PHE A 318 -14.63 -25.26 -13.74
CA PHE A 318 -14.20 -24.66 -12.50
C PHE A 318 -14.26 -25.67 -11.35
N LEU A 319 -13.22 -25.64 -10.52
CA LEU A 319 -13.12 -26.35 -9.26
C LEU A 319 -13.00 -25.34 -8.13
N ARG A 320 -13.34 -25.76 -6.91
CA ARG A 320 -13.23 -24.91 -5.73
C ARG A 320 -12.76 -25.65 -4.49
N ARG A 321 -12.49 -24.88 -3.45
CA ARG A 321 -12.42 -25.34 -2.06
C ARG A 321 -12.75 -24.21 -1.10
N ASN A 322 -13.14 -24.57 0.11
CA ASN A 322 -13.27 -23.62 1.22
C ASN A 322 -11.92 -22.99 1.56
N VAL A 323 -11.94 -21.69 1.82
CA VAL A 323 -10.89 -21.01 2.58
C VAL A 323 -10.91 -21.54 4.02
N LEU A 324 -9.73 -21.69 4.61
CA LEU A 324 -9.62 -22.26 5.95
C LEU A 324 -10.24 -21.35 7.01
N SER A 325 -11.06 -21.95 7.85
CA SER A 325 -11.51 -21.36 9.11
C SER A 325 -10.44 -21.49 10.19
N THR A 326 -10.56 -20.74 11.28
CA THR A 326 -9.59 -20.77 12.39
C THR A 326 -9.37 -22.17 12.96
N GLY A 327 -10.42 -22.98 13.07
CA GLY A 327 -10.32 -24.36 13.58
C GLY A 327 -9.43 -25.27 12.72
N ASP A 328 -9.41 -25.03 11.41
CA ASP A 328 -8.65 -25.85 10.46
C ASP A 328 -7.13 -25.75 10.69
N PHE A 329 -6.64 -24.65 11.24
CA PHE A 329 -5.21 -24.44 11.50
C PHE A 329 -4.64 -25.39 12.56
N MET A 330 -5.49 -25.95 13.41
CA MET A 330 -5.10 -26.93 14.42
C MET A 330 -5.16 -28.38 13.91
N SER A 331 -5.54 -28.58 12.65
CA SER A 331 -5.60 -29.89 12.01
C SER A 331 -4.99 -29.84 10.60
N GLY A 332 -4.94 -30.98 9.91
CA GLY A 332 -4.59 -31.04 8.48
C GLY A 332 -3.22 -30.46 8.09
N THR A 333 -3.19 -29.85 6.91
CA THR A 333 -1.98 -29.30 6.26
C THR A 333 -1.35 -28.13 7.04
N PRO A 334 -2.07 -27.12 7.57
CA PRO A 334 -1.40 -26.03 8.30
C PRO A 334 -0.72 -26.51 9.59
N ARG A 335 -1.35 -27.44 10.33
CA ARG A 335 -0.76 -28.01 11.54
C ARG A 335 0.51 -28.82 11.22
N SER A 336 0.50 -29.52 10.09
CA SER A 336 1.65 -30.26 9.57
C SER A 336 2.76 -29.32 9.13
N THR A 337 2.41 -28.25 8.41
CA THR A 337 3.35 -27.20 7.99
C THR A 337 4.01 -26.50 9.17
N MET A 338 3.23 -26.17 10.20
CA MET A 338 3.75 -25.60 11.43
C MET A 338 4.73 -26.58 12.10
N SER A 339 4.37 -27.86 12.23
CA SER A 339 5.26 -28.88 12.79
C SER A 339 6.59 -29.00 12.05
N MET A 340 6.54 -28.98 10.71
CA MET A 340 7.73 -28.96 9.85
C MET A 340 8.62 -27.76 10.19
N ARG A 341 8.04 -26.57 10.16
CA ARG A 341 8.78 -25.30 10.33
C ARG A 341 9.34 -25.12 11.75
N LYS A 342 8.61 -25.57 12.77
CA LYS A 342 8.95 -25.34 14.18
C LYS A 342 9.79 -26.46 14.79
N TYR A 343 9.51 -27.70 14.41
CA TYR A 343 10.05 -28.89 15.08
C TYR A 343 10.85 -29.79 14.13
N GLY A 344 11.01 -29.43 12.86
CA GLY A 344 11.80 -30.22 11.90
C GLY A 344 11.22 -31.61 11.63
N SER A 345 9.88 -31.73 11.67
CA SER A 345 9.21 -32.98 11.27
C SER A 345 9.56 -33.37 9.83
N THR A 346 9.26 -34.60 9.41
CA THR A 346 9.48 -35.04 8.03
C THR A 346 8.38 -34.53 7.11
N TRP A 347 8.76 -33.98 5.95
CA TRP A 347 7.79 -33.53 4.96
C TRP A 347 7.15 -34.73 4.28
N ASN A 348 5.82 -34.73 4.18
CA ASN A 348 5.05 -35.63 3.33
C ASN A 348 4.09 -34.80 2.49
N ASP A 349 3.85 -35.23 1.24
CA ASP A 349 2.82 -34.61 0.42
C ASP A 349 1.46 -34.97 1.03
N HIS A 350 0.78 -33.97 1.57
CA HIS A 350 -0.60 -34.03 2.02
C HIS A 350 -1.44 -33.25 1.02
N PRO A 351 -1.94 -33.90 -0.05
CA PRO A 351 -2.53 -33.19 -1.16
C PRO A 351 -3.70 -32.31 -0.72
N VAL A 352 -3.78 -31.14 -1.33
CA VAL A 352 -4.91 -30.24 -1.19
C VAL A 352 -6.02 -30.74 -2.09
N SER A 353 -7.10 -31.23 -1.48
CA SER A 353 -8.30 -31.67 -2.19
C SER A 353 -9.12 -30.48 -2.70
N LEU A 354 -9.47 -30.55 -3.98
CA LEU A 354 -10.43 -29.70 -4.65
C LEU A 354 -11.79 -30.40 -4.75
N GLN A 355 -12.82 -29.65 -5.09
CA GLN A 355 -14.19 -30.11 -5.26
C GLN A 355 -14.78 -29.51 -6.53
N THR A 356 -15.69 -30.25 -7.17
CA THR A 356 -16.57 -29.67 -8.20
C THR A 356 -17.54 -28.69 -7.56
N ILE A 357 -18.00 -27.72 -8.34
CA ILE A 357 -19.05 -26.79 -7.91
C ILE A 357 -20.40 -27.46 -8.20
N ASP A 358 -21.27 -27.50 -7.21
CA ASP A 358 -22.61 -28.09 -7.36
C ASP A 358 -23.44 -27.24 -8.33
N SER A 359 -23.95 -27.86 -9.39
CA SER A 359 -24.80 -27.21 -10.38
C SER A 359 -26.20 -26.87 -9.85
N GLU A 360 -26.65 -27.54 -8.77
CA GLU A 360 -28.03 -27.48 -8.25
C GLU A 360 -28.14 -26.88 -6.83
N GLY A 361 -27.16 -26.07 -6.39
CA GLY A 361 -27.18 -25.43 -5.07
C GLY A 361 -28.49 -24.69 -4.73
N GLU A 362 -28.67 -24.30 -3.46
CA GLU A 362 -29.94 -23.73 -2.93
C GLU A 362 -30.54 -22.63 -3.82
N ILE A 363 -29.68 -21.82 -4.44
CA ILE A 363 -30.05 -20.88 -5.49
C ILE A 363 -29.45 -21.37 -6.82
N PRO A 364 -30.28 -21.65 -7.84
CA PRO A 364 -29.80 -22.19 -9.11
C PRO A 364 -28.76 -21.30 -9.79
N ASN A 365 -27.66 -21.94 -10.19
CA ASN A 365 -26.55 -21.32 -10.92
C ASN A 365 -27.00 -20.73 -12.27
N LYS A 366 -26.40 -19.60 -12.65
CA LYS A 366 -26.67 -18.92 -13.94
C LYS A 366 -25.81 -19.45 -15.10
N PHE A 367 -24.80 -20.26 -14.81
CA PHE A 367 -24.03 -21.02 -15.77
C PHE A 367 -23.59 -22.34 -15.14
N ASP A 368 -23.30 -23.35 -15.96
CA ASP A 368 -22.75 -24.62 -15.48
C ASP A 368 -21.23 -24.49 -15.29
N PRO A 369 -20.72 -24.51 -14.06
CA PRO A 369 -19.29 -24.43 -13.81
C PRO A 369 -18.53 -25.69 -14.27
N ASN A 370 -19.23 -26.80 -14.54
CA ASN A 370 -18.64 -28.07 -14.93
C ASN A 370 -18.63 -28.31 -16.46
N ALA A 371 -19.22 -27.39 -17.24
CA ALA A 371 -19.34 -27.50 -18.68
C ALA A 371 -19.06 -26.15 -19.37
N ILE A 372 -17.82 -25.65 -19.21
CA ILE A 372 -17.38 -24.45 -19.91
C ILE A 372 -17.02 -24.80 -21.35
N ASP A 373 -17.37 -23.91 -22.29
CA ASP A 373 -17.06 -24.10 -23.71
C ASP A 373 -15.54 -24.34 -23.91
N ALA A 374 -15.21 -25.40 -24.65
CA ALA A 374 -13.83 -25.82 -24.90
C ALA A 374 -13.05 -24.84 -25.80
N ASP A 375 -13.76 -23.99 -26.56
CA ASP A 375 -13.14 -22.95 -27.39
C ASP A 375 -12.66 -21.73 -26.56
N LEU A 376 -13.06 -21.65 -25.29
CA LEU A 376 -12.63 -20.60 -24.37
C LEU A 376 -11.26 -20.89 -23.77
N VAL A 377 -10.39 -19.90 -23.83
CA VAL A 377 -9.08 -19.90 -23.16
C VAL A 377 -9.20 -19.06 -21.90
N MET A 378 -9.13 -19.70 -20.74
CA MET A 378 -9.10 -18.98 -19.45
C MET A 378 -7.80 -18.16 -19.36
N ARG A 379 -7.95 -16.85 -19.22
CA ARG A 379 -6.85 -15.89 -19.17
C ARG A 379 -6.44 -15.56 -17.75
N ASP A 380 -7.41 -15.42 -16.85
CA ASP A 380 -7.16 -15.15 -15.44
C ASP A 380 -8.41 -15.44 -14.59
N ILE A 381 -8.25 -15.52 -13.27
CA ILE A 381 -9.35 -15.46 -12.31
C ILE A 381 -9.07 -14.33 -11.31
N VAL A 382 -9.75 -13.19 -11.43
CA VAL A 382 -9.50 -12.00 -10.61
C VAL A 382 -10.56 -11.83 -9.53
N SER A 383 -10.20 -11.28 -8.38
CA SER A 383 -11.13 -11.05 -7.26
C SER A 383 -11.37 -9.55 -7.05
N GLY A 384 -12.60 -9.14 -6.73
CA GLY A 384 -12.91 -7.74 -6.43
C GLY A 384 -14.41 -7.41 -6.43
N GLY A 385 -14.77 -6.21 -5.98
CA GLY A 385 -16.18 -5.81 -5.80
C GLY A 385 -16.80 -6.36 -4.51
N ALA A 386 -17.81 -5.67 -3.97
CA ALA A 386 -18.56 -6.07 -2.77
C ALA A 386 -17.67 -6.56 -1.62
N TYR A 387 -16.74 -5.73 -1.16
CA TYR A 387 -15.79 -6.08 -0.08
C TYR A 387 -14.96 -7.36 -0.33
N GLY A 388 -14.79 -7.79 -1.59
CA GLY A 388 -14.03 -8.99 -1.97
C GLY A 388 -14.87 -10.27 -2.03
N GLU A 389 -16.19 -10.15 -2.12
CA GLU A 389 -17.13 -11.27 -2.23
C GLU A 389 -17.29 -11.80 -3.66
N PHE A 390 -16.81 -11.09 -4.68
CA PHE A 390 -16.89 -11.56 -6.06
C PHE A 390 -15.53 -12.02 -6.62
N VAL A 391 -15.61 -13.05 -7.45
CA VAL A 391 -14.50 -13.60 -8.23
C VAL A 391 -14.93 -13.69 -9.68
N TYR A 392 -14.03 -13.39 -10.62
CA TYR A 392 -14.31 -13.33 -12.04
C TYR A 392 -13.33 -14.21 -12.81
N GLY A 393 -13.82 -15.30 -13.39
CA GLY A 393 -13.09 -16.05 -14.42
C GLY A 393 -13.15 -15.28 -15.73
N VAL A 394 -12.01 -14.85 -16.24
CA VAL A 394 -11.88 -14.09 -17.49
C VAL A 394 -11.37 -15.01 -18.58
N ALA A 395 -12.21 -15.32 -19.56
CA ALA A 395 -11.85 -16.15 -20.69
C ALA A 395 -11.98 -15.38 -22.01
N SER A 396 -11.25 -15.80 -23.05
CA SER A 396 -11.41 -15.30 -24.41
C SER A 396 -11.69 -16.45 -25.38
N VAL A 397 -12.41 -16.19 -26.47
CA VAL A 397 -12.52 -17.17 -27.57
C VAL A 397 -11.21 -17.18 -28.34
N GLY A 398 -10.40 -18.24 -28.20
CA GLY A 398 -9.04 -18.28 -28.75
C GLY A 398 -8.24 -17.01 -28.40
N ASN A 399 -7.58 -16.40 -29.38
CA ASN A 399 -6.85 -15.13 -29.25
C ASN A 399 -7.65 -13.92 -29.76
N THR A 400 -8.98 -13.93 -29.64
CA THR A 400 -9.81 -12.78 -30.01
C THR A 400 -9.96 -11.79 -28.85
N ASN A 401 -10.41 -10.58 -29.17
CA ASN A 401 -10.70 -9.53 -28.18
C ASN A 401 -12.11 -9.65 -27.59
N GLN A 402 -12.78 -10.79 -27.79
CA GLN A 402 -14.04 -11.11 -27.14
C GLN A 402 -13.78 -11.88 -25.85
N LEU A 403 -14.25 -11.33 -24.75
CA LEU A 403 -14.17 -11.93 -23.43
C LEU A 403 -15.52 -12.48 -22.99
N SER A 404 -15.48 -13.63 -22.34
CA SER A 404 -16.54 -14.15 -21.48
C SER A 404 -16.06 -14.08 -20.03
N ILE A 405 -16.84 -13.40 -19.18
CA ILE A 405 -16.53 -13.15 -17.78
C ILE A 405 -17.52 -13.94 -16.92
N PHE A 406 -17.04 -14.97 -16.23
CA PHE A 406 -17.81 -15.79 -15.31
C PHE A 406 -17.71 -15.20 -13.91
N ARG A 407 -18.81 -14.66 -13.37
CA ARG A 407 -18.86 -14.11 -12.02
C ARG A 407 -19.29 -15.17 -11.03
N PHE A 408 -18.48 -15.38 -10.01
CA PHE A 408 -18.81 -16.09 -8.79
C PHE A 408 -19.17 -15.12 -7.67
N SER A 409 -20.09 -15.51 -6.79
CA SER A 409 -20.57 -14.70 -5.68
C SER A 409 -20.58 -15.46 -4.36
N ASP A 410 -20.04 -14.83 -3.33
CA ASP A 410 -20.14 -15.28 -1.94
C ASP A 410 -21.29 -14.58 -1.19
N HIS A 411 -22.06 -13.72 -1.87
CA HIS A 411 -23.08 -12.90 -1.23
C HIS A 411 -24.34 -13.72 -0.92
N GLU A 412 -24.88 -13.55 0.28
CA GLU A 412 -26.12 -14.20 0.70
C GLU A 412 -27.28 -13.83 -0.25
N GLY A 413 -28.06 -14.83 -0.67
CA GLY A 413 -29.19 -14.62 -1.58
C GLY A 413 -28.82 -14.54 -3.07
N GLU A 414 -27.55 -14.72 -3.44
CA GLU A 414 -27.14 -14.92 -4.83
C GLU A 414 -26.75 -16.38 -5.12
N ALA A 415 -26.87 -16.80 -6.38
CA ALA A 415 -26.28 -18.06 -6.82
C ALA A 415 -24.76 -17.95 -6.79
N GLU A 416 -24.07 -19.03 -6.41
CA GLU A 416 -22.60 -19.06 -6.41
C GLU A 416 -22.04 -18.78 -7.81
N CYS A 417 -22.56 -19.44 -8.85
CA CYS A 417 -22.25 -19.11 -10.25
C CYS A 417 -23.22 -18.02 -10.73
N ALA A 418 -22.94 -16.77 -10.36
CA ALA A 418 -23.91 -15.68 -10.36
C ALA A 418 -24.23 -15.08 -11.74
N ALA A 419 -23.27 -15.02 -12.67
CA ALA A 419 -23.50 -14.40 -13.98
C ALA A 419 -22.42 -14.76 -15.02
N VAL A 420 -22.78 -14.59 -16.30
CA VAL A 420 -21.82 -14.54 -17.42
C VAL A 420 -21.99 -13.21 -18.15
N TYR A 421 -20.89 -12.47 -18.33
CA TYR A 421 -20.87 -11.24 -19.11
C TYR A 421 -20.02 -11.41 -20.36
N ASN A 422 -20.41 -10.76 -21.44
CA ASN A 422 -19.61 -10.69 -22.65
C ASN A 422 -19.07 -9.26 -22.82
N VAL A 423 -17.76 -9.12 -22.98
CA VAL A 423 -17.07 -7.84 -23.11
C VAL A 423 -16.21 -7.89 -24.35
N THR A 424 -16.30 -6.87 -25.21
CA THR A 424 -15.39 -6.72 -26.35
C THR A 424 -14.32 -5.69 -25.99
N LEU A 425 -13.06 -6.11 -25.98
CA LEU A 425 -11.93 -5.20 -25.79
C LEU A 425 -11.68 -4.40 -27.08
N PRO A 426 -11.09 -3.19 -26.96
CA PRO A 426 -10.64 -2.44 -28.11
C PRO A 426 -9.70 -3.26 -29.01
N SER A 427 -9.77 -3.06 -30.33
CA SER A 427 -9.05 -3.86 -31.34
C SER A 427 -7.53 -3.85 -31.20
N GLU A 428 -6.99 -2.80 -30.59
CA GLU A 428 -5.56 -2.59 -30.35
C GLU A 428 -5.01 -3.42 -29.19
N VAL A 429 -5.88 -3.97 -28.34
CA VAL A 429 -5.46 -4.83 -27.24
C VAL A 429 -4.97 -6.17 -27.80
N LYS A 430 -3.76 -6.57 -27.41
CA LYS A 430 -3.24 -7.92 -27.65
C LYS A 430 -3.62 -8.81 -26.49
N ILE A 431 -4.60 -9.69 -26.70
CA ILE A 431 -5.18 -10.48 -25.61
C ILE A 431 -4.15 -11.37 -24.90
N GLU A 432 -3.14 -11.91 -25.60
CA GLU A 432 -2.09 -12.71 -24.96
C GLU A 432 -1.20 -11.92 -23.99
N GLN A 433 -1.14 -10.60 -24.14
CA GLN A 433 -0.38 -9.68 -23.29
C GLN A 433 -1.26 -8.97 -22.27
N ALA A 434 -2.58 -9.08 -22.38
CA ALA A 434 -3.51 -8.45 -21.47
C ALA A 434 -3.35 -8.98 -20.05
N ARG A 435 -3.60 -8.11 -19.08
CA ARG A 435 -3.65 -8.43 -17.65
C ARG A 435 -4.94 -7.85 -17.10
N PHE A 436 -5.55 -8.57 -16.18
CA PHE A 436 -6.87 -8.24 -15.64
C PHE A 436 -6.75 -7.90 -14.16
N ALA A 437 -7.59 -6.99 -13.71
CA ALA A 437 -7.74 -6.66 -12.31
C ALA A 437 -9.19 -6.31 -12.04
N ALA A 438 -9.69 -6.69 -10.87
CA ALA A 438 -10.93 -6.19 -10.31
C ALA A 438 -10.61 -5.40 -9.05
N SER A 439 -11.40 -4.37 -8.75
CA SER A 439 -11.21 -3.54 -7.57
C SER A 439 -12.53 -3.24 -6.88
N TYR A 440 -12.46 -2.93 -5.59
CA TYR A 440 -13.61 -2.54 -4.80
C TYR A 440 -14.32 -1.28 -5.34
N ALA A 441 -13.56 -0.35 -5.93
CA ALA A 441 -14.06 0.97 -6.34
C ALA A 441 -15.07 0.96 -7.50
N TYR A 442 -15.27 -0.18 -8.17
CA TYR A 442 -16.16 -0.29 -9.33
C TYR A 442 -17.40 -1.18 -9.11
N SER A 443 -17.64 -1.69 -7.90
CA SER A 443 -18.95 -2.27 -7.58
C SER A 443 -19.93 -1.14 -7.26
N ASN A 444 -20.73 -0.73 -8.26
CA ASN A 444 -21.94 0.04 -8.03
C ASN A 444 -22.89 -0.79 -7.15
N TYR A 445 -22.81 -0.65 -5.83
CA TYR A 445 -24.02 -0.72 -5.03
C TYR A 445 -24.79 0.57 -5.34
N ALA A 446 -25.61 0.53 -6.40
CA ALA A 446 -26.81 1.33 -6.36
C ALA A 446 -27.61 0.78 -5.17
N SER A 447 -27.49 1.44 -4.03
CA SER A 447 -28.36 1.22 -2.88
C SER A 447 -29.79 1.48 -3.35
N SER A 448 -30.47 0.42 -3.76
CA SER A 448 -31.92 0.42 -3.96
C SER A 448 -32.57 0.07 -2.63
N GLY A 449 -33.19 1.07 -1.99
CA GLY A 449 -34.10 0.89 -0.85
C GLY A 449 -33.52 1.38 0.46
#